data_AF-A0A958ELW5-F1
#
_entry.id   AF-A0A958ELW5-F1
#
_cell.length_a   1.000
_cell.length_b   1.000
_cell.length_c   1.000
_cell.angle_alpha   90.00
_cell.angle_beta   90.00
_cell.angle_gamma   90.00
#
_symmetry.space_group_name_H-M   'P 1'
#
loop_
_entity.id
_entity.type
_entity.pdbx_description
1 polymer ?
#
loop_
_entity_poly.entity_id
_entity_poly.type
_entity_poly.pdbx_seq_one_letter_code
_entity_poly.pdbx_strand_id
1 'polypeptide(L)'
;IVHDLKRFSRVQVQHKMASISLIGEGVKTQSGVAAEFFSVLKDINISMISLGASEVNLGIVLNGKDLDAALTILHNHFFIKDSDSTILSSR
;
A
#
# COMPACT_ATOMS: atom_id res chain seq x y z
N ILE A 1 14.92 -8.82 -23.35
CA ILE A 1 14.68 -9.04 -21.90
C ILE A 1 13.73 -10.21 -21.64
N VAL A 2 12.41 -10.12 -21.87
CA VAL A 2 11.48 -11.24 -21.56
C VAL A 2 11.85 -12.52 -22.33
N HIS A 3 12.19 -12.39 -23.62
CA HIS A 3 12.66 -13.51 -24.44
C HIS A 3 13.92 -14.17 -23.86
N ASP A 4 14.88 -13.37 -23.40
CA ASP A 4 16.16 -13.86 -22.87
C ASP A 4 15.98 -14.53 -21.50
N LEU A 5 15.15 -13.95 -20.63
CA LEU A 5 14.86 -14.49 -19.29
C LEU A 5 14.12 -15.83 -19.35
N LYS A 6 13.30 -16.05 -20.40
CA LYS A 6 12.60 -17.33 -20.62
C LYS A 6 13.53 -18.53 -20.83
N ARG A 7 14.80 -18.28 -21.17
CA ARG A 7 15.83 -19.34 -21.27
C ARG A 7 16.23 -19.90 -19.91
N PHE A 8 15.99 -19.16 -18.83
CA PHE A 8 16.39 -19.52 -17.47
C PHE A 8 15.21 -19.93 -16.58
N SER A 9 14.02 -19.36 -16.78
CA SER A 9 12.83 -19.71 -15.99
C SER A 9 11.52 -19.35 -16.69
N ARG A 10 10.39 -19.78 -16.11
CA ARG A 10 9.06 -19.38 -16.58
C ARG A 10 8.82 -17.91 -16.21
N VAL A 11 8.74 -17.06 -17.24
CA VAL A 11 8.45 -15.63 -17.08
C VAL A 11 6.98 -15.34 -17.40
N GLN A 12 6.31 -14.60 -16.51
CA GLN A 12 4.97 -14.05 -16.73
C GLN A 12 5.03 -12.53 -16.63
N VAL A 13 4.24 -11.85 -17.46
CA VAL A 13 4.13 -10.39 -17.47
C VAL A 13 2.68 -10.04 -17.13
N GLN A 14 2.50 -9.23 -16.08
CA GLN A 14 1.22 -8.65 -15.72
C GLN A 14 1.23 -7.17 -16.07
N HIS A 15 0.21 -6.73 -16.80
CA HIS A 15 0.05 -5.34 -17.22
C HIS A 15 -1.08 -4.68 -16.43
N LYS A 16 -1.12 -3.34 -16.47
CA LYS A 16 -2.15 -2.54 -15.81
C LYS A 16 -2.20 -2.79 -14.29
N MET A 17 -1.02 -2.87 -13.68
CA MET A 17 -0.87 -2.93 -12.23
C MET A 17 -0.61 -1.53 -11.69
N ALA A 18 -0.98 -1.29 -10.44
CA ALA A 18 -0.66 -0.08 -9.69
C ALA A 18 0.10 -0.43 -8.41
N SER A 19 0.91 0.50 -7.93
CA SER A 19 1.67 0.37 -6.68
C SER A 19 1.23 1.44 -5.70
N ILE A 20 1.07 1.07 -4.43
CA ILE A 20 0.83 1.99 -3.31
C ILE A 20 1.88 1.73 -2.25
N SER A 21 2.39 2.78 -1.63
CA SER A 21 3.34 2.69 -0.52
C SER A 21 2.86 3.51 0.66
N LEU A 22 2.75 2.86 1.82
CA LEU A 22 2.61 3.54 3.11
C LEU A 22 4.01 3.94 3.59
N ILE A 23 4.21 5.24 3.74
CA ILE A 23 5.47 5.83 4.21
C ILE A 23 5.26 6.44 5.59
N GLY A 24 6.08 6.06 6.56
CA GLY A 24 6.01 6.61 7.91
C GLY A 24 7.00 5.96 8.88
N GLU A 25 7.23 6.61 10.02
CA GLU A 25 8.00 6.00 11.09
C GLU A 25 7.26 4.79 11.67
N GLY A 26 8.00 3.78 12.10
CA GLY A 26 7.40 2.61 12.76
C GLY A 26 6.68 1.62 11.85
N VAL A 27 6.63 1.83 10.52
CA VAL A 27 5.90 0.93 9.60
C VAL A 27 6.33 -0.54 9.73
N LYS A 28 7.63 -0.80 9.92
CA LYS A 28 8.16 -2.16 10.14
C LYS A 28 8.23 -2.57 11.62
N THR A 29 8.43 -1.61 12.53
CA THR A 29 8.81 -1.88 13.93
C THR A 29 7.65 -1.74 14.91
N GLN A 30 6.63 -0.95 14.58
CA GLN A 30 5.44 -0.77 15.38
C GLN A 30 4.42 -1.86 15.07
N SER A 31 4.10 -2.64 16.09
CA SER A 31 3.05 -3.66 15.98
C SER A 31 1.70 -3.01 15.68
N GLY A 32 0.93 -3.61 14.78
CA GLY A 32 -0.41 -3.18 14.43
C GLY A 32 -0.53 -2.36 13.14
N VAL A 33 0.49 -1.60 12.73
CA VAL A 33 0.40 -0.72 11.53
C VAL A 33 0.13 -1.52 10.26
N ALA A 34 0.88 -2.61 10.05
CA ALA A 34 0.65 -3.48 8.90
C ALA A 34 -0.72 -4.18 8.97
N ALA A 35 -1.14 -4.62 10.16
CA ALA A 35 -2.42 -5.29 10.36
C ALA A 35 -3.59 -4.34 10.05
N GLU A 36 -3.52 -3.11 10.55
CA GLU A 36 -4.47 -2.04 10.26
C GLU A 36 -4.52 -1.74 8.76
N PHE A 37 -3.36 -1.51 8.13
CA PHE A 37 -3.25 -1.23 6.69
C PHE A 37 -3.92 -2.30 5.83
N PHE A 38 -3.64 -3.58 6.10
CA PHE A 38 -4.26 -4.69 5.36
C PHE A 38 -5.74 -4.89 5.71
N SER A 39 -6.15 -4.64 6.97
CA SER A 39 -7.56 -4.77 7.37
C SER A 39 -8.47 -3.79 6.64
N VAL A 40 -7.96 -2.59 6.38
CA VAL A 40 -8.67 -1.51 5.69
C VAL A 40 -8.82 -1.82 4.19
N LEU A 41 -7.87 -2.56 3.61
CA LEU A 41 -7.88 -3.02 2.22
C LEU A 41 -8.52 -4.41 2.02
N LYS A 42 -9.31 -4.93 2.97
CA LYS A 42 -9.86 -6.29 2.95
C LYS A 42 -10.62 -6.68 1.67
N ASP A 43 -11.23 -5.70 0.99
CA ASP A 43 -12.04 -5.90 -0.22
C ASP A 43 -11.24 -5.66 -1.52
N ILE A 44 -9.93 -5.41 -1.41
CA ILE A 44 -9.02 -5.15 -2.54
C ILE A 44 -8.04 -6.32 -2.69
N ASN A 45 -7.90 -6.82 -3.92
CA ASN A 45 -6.96 -7.91 -4.18
C ASN A 45 -5.52 -7.40 -4.30
N ILE A 46 -4.65 -7.84 -3.39
CA ILE A 46 -3.23 -7.49 -3.37
C ILE A 46 -2.42 -8.58 -4.09
N SER A 47 -1.72 -8.18 -5.15
CA SER A 47 -0.91 -9.07 -6.00
C SER A 47 0.54 -9.21 -5.52
N MET A 48 1.05 -8.22 -4.79
CA MET A 48 2.40 -8.26 -4.22
C MET A 48 2.46 -7.43 -2.95
N ILE A 49 3.27 -7.88 -2.00
CA ILE A 49 3.65 -7.12 -0.80
C ILE A 49 5.18 -7.02 -0.78
N SER A 50 5.69 -5.83 -0.53
CA SER A 50 7.11 -5.53 -0.37
C SER A 50 7.32 -4.81 0.95
N LEU A 51 7.82 -5.55 1.95
CA LEU A 51 8.16 -5.05 3.29
C LEU A 51 9.56 -5.56 3.65
N GLY A 52 10.42 -4.69 4.20
CA GLY A 52 11.64 -5.14 4.88
C GLY A 52 12.94 -4.45 4.46
N ALA A 53 13.05 -3.94 3.24
CA ALA A 53 14.24 -3.21 2.77
C ALA A 53 14.38 -1.81 3.40
N SER A 54 13.25 -1.22 3.78
CA SER A 54 13.16 0.04 4.53
C SER A 54 12.26 -0.18 5.73
N GLU A 55 12.62 0.44 6.86
CA GLU A 55 11.81 0.38 8.09
C GLU A 55 10.59 1.31 8.03
N VAL A 56 10.59 2.21 7.06
CA VAL A 56 9.58 3.26 6.89
C VAL A 56 8.65 3.03 5.71
N ASN A 57 8.78 1.90 4.98
CA ASN A 57 8.01 1.64 3.77
C ASN A 57 7.35 0.26 3.80
N LEU A 58 6.05 0.26 3.56
CA LEU A 58 5.26 -0.92 3.20
C LEU A 58 4.66 -0.67 1.81
N GLY A 59 5.16 -1.40 0.82
CA GLY A 59 4.68 -1.32 -0.56
C GLY A 59 3.74 -2.47 -0.90
N ILE A 60 2.70 -2.19 -1.68
CA ILE A 60 1.80 -3.17 -2.27
C ILE A 60 1.63 -2.94 -3.77
N VAL A 61 1.33 -4.01 -4.50
CA VAL A 61 0.90 -3.96 -5.90
C VAL A 61 -0.49 -4.55 -6.01
N LEU A 62 -1.36 -3.88 -6.75
CA LEU A 62 -2.75 -4.27 -7.00
C LEU A 62 -3.13 -4.02 -8.46
N ASN A 63 -4.33 -4.45 -8.89
CA ASN A 63 -4.80 -4.17 -10.24
C ASN A 63 -5.09 -2.67 -10.40
N GLY A 64 -4.65 -2.05 -11.49
CA GLY A 64 -4.82 -0.61 -11.69
C GLY A 64 -6.27 -0.13 -11.63
N LYS A 65 -7.25 -0.99 -11.91
CA LYS A 65 -8.69 -0.66 -11.77
C LYS A 65 -9.12 -0.42 -10.32
N ASP A 66 -8.39 -0.97 -9.35
CA ASP A 66 -8.72 -0.91 -7.92
C ASP A 66 -7.98 0.25 -7.22
N LEU A 67 -7.14 1.00 -7.94
CA LEU A 67 -6.29 2.06 -7.41
C LEU A 67 -7.07 3.17 -6.71
N ASP A 68 -8.07 3.74 -7.38
CA ASP A 68 -8.82 4.89 -6.84
C ASP A 68 -9.60 4.51 -5.57
N ALA A 69 -10.17 3.30 -5.56
CA ALA A 69 -10.87 2.76 -4.39
C ALA A 69 -9.90 2.54 -3.23
N ALA A 70 -8.76 1.89 -3.48
CA ALA A 70 -7.74 1.63 -2.48
C ALA A 70 -7.17 2.94 -1.89
N LEU A 71 -6.86 3.93 -2.73
CA LEU A 71 -6.38 5.24 -2.28
C LEU A 71 -7.43 5.98 -1.45
N THR A 72 -8.69 5.99 -1.88
CA THR A 72 -9.77 6.64 -1.12
C THR A 72 -9.93 6.01 0.26
N ILE A 73 -9.97 4.68 0.32
CA ILE A 73 -10.11 3.93 1.57
C ILE A 73 -8.93 4.21 2.52
N LEU A 74 -7.69 4.12 2.01
CA LEU A 74 -6.49 4.39 2.81
C LEU A 74 -6.42 5.84 3.27
N HIS A 75 -6.71 6.80 2.39
CA HIS A 75 -6.64 8.21 2.71
C HIS A 75 -7.67 8.60 3.77
N ASN A 76 -8.90 8.10 3.63
CA ASN A 76 -9.97 8.34 4.59
C ASN A 76 -9.65 7.76 5.96
N HIS A 77 -9.02 6.58 6.01
CA HIS A 77 -8.69 5.91 7.26
C HIS A 77 -7.52 6.58 8.00
N PHE A 78 -6.43 6.89 7.29
CA PHE A 78 -5.19 7.39 7.92
C PHE A 78 -5.12 8.92 8.06
N PHE A 79 -5.83 9.71 7.25
CA PHE A 79 -5.59 11.16 7.18
C PHE A 79 -6.83 12.05 7.39
N ILE A 80 -8.06 11.56 7.22
CA ILE A 80 -9.26 12.41 7.38
C ILE A 80 -9.63 12.66 8.86
N LYS A 81 -9.12 11.86 9.81
CA LYS A 81 -9.34 12.12 11.25
C LYS A 81 -8.55 13.31 11.81
N ASP A 82 -7.52 13.78 11.12
CA ASP A 82 -6.65 14.87 11.61
C ASP A 82 -7.11 16.28 11.20
N SER A 83 -8.01 16.40 10.21
CA SER A 83 -8.42 17.71 9.69
C SER A 83 -9.44 18.47 10.57
N ASP A 84 -10.03 17.84 11.59
CA ASP A 84 -11.06 18.48 12.44
C ASP A 84 -10.62 18.75 13.90
N SER A 85 -9.50 18.21 14.37
CA SER A 85 -9.13 18.25 15.80
C SER A 85 -8.16 19.38 16.18
N THR A 86 -7.48 20.03 15.23
CA THR A 86 -6.53 21.13 15.53
C THR A 86 -7.18 22.52 15.48
N ILE A 87 -8.28 22.70 14.74
CA ILE A 87 -8.94 24.02 14.60
C ILE A 87 -9.92 24.31 15.75
N LEU A 88 -10.38 23.30 16.50
CA LEU A 88 -11.36 23.47 17.59
C LEU A 88 -10.75 23.65 19.00
N SER A 89 -9.43 23.53 19.17
CA SER A 89 -8.76 23.76 20.47
C SER A 89 -8.20 25.20 20.64
N SER A 90 -8.46 26.10 19.69
CA SER A 90 -7.94 27.48 19.72
C SER A 90 -9.04 28.55 19.62
N ARG A 91 -10.19 28.32 20.28
CA ARG A 91 -11.16 29.37 20.61
C ARG A 91 -11.55 29.32 22.07
#